data_AF-A0A9F5JA43-F1
#
_entry.id   AF-A0A9F5JA43-F1
#
_cell.length_a   1.000
_cell.length_b   1.000
_cell.length_c   1.000
_cell.angle_alpha   90.00
_cell.angle_beta   90.00
_cell.angle_gamma   90.00
#
_symmetry.space_group_name_H-M   'P 1'
#
loop_
_entity.id
_entity.type
_entity.pdbx_description
1 polymer ?
#
loop_
_entity_poly.entity_id
_entity_poly.type
_entity_poly.pdbx_seq_one_letter_code
_entity_poly.pdbx_strand_id
1 'polypeptide(L)'
;MDRHIPVYPLPEEIRKMSRDETVCKYCGVSYLILHEFKLLEEKVKAMEKKVKFYEGSVEREKILQEKLQCLSQDFEQCTAASESKTERMKELVTELENKETIVVNLNKQLRSFHKEKEIIWRQSQLFQKTLEQHKFILKKAFSLLPYIRGELNNFKEEIFGFLKKWISLKGQIFLQLKNINIIGLAEVSSLNQSLCECQRENIILQEEVEHLRLKLDVAALEAKQLQASLLRDNELQNRCNELQKKTQGKRRMLIF
;
A
#
# COMPACT_ATOMS: atom_id res chain seq x y z
N MET A 1 -51.16 -59.48 102.48
CA MET A 1 -51.17 -59.25 103.94
C MET A 1 -50.12 -60.17 104.55
N ASP A 2 -48.84 -59.85 104.36
CA ASP A 2 -47.75 -60.59 104.98
C ASP A 2 -47.70 -60.27 106.47
N ARG A 3 -47.90 -61.28 107.32
CA ARG A 3 -47.74 -61.14 108.77
C ARG A 3 -46.26 -60.92 109.04
N HIS A 4 -45.90 -59.74 109.55
CA HIS A 4 -44.54 -59.45 109.96
C HIS A 4 -44.13 -60.40 111.08
N ILE A 5 -43.17 -61.29 110.82
CA ILE A 5 -42.55 -62.14 111.83
C ILE A 5 -41.35 -61.37 112.38
N PRO A 6 -41.30 -61.03 113.68
CA PRO A 6 -40.17 -60.32 114.27
C PRO A 6 -38.87 -61.12 114.10
N VAL A 7 -37.80 -60.46 113.65
CA VAL A 7 -36.48 -61.08 113.41
C VAL A 7 -35.85 -61.61 114.71
N TYR A 8 -36.28 -61.09 115.86
CA TYR A 8 -35.99 -61.64 117.18
C TYR A 8 -37.30 -61.88 117.93
N PRO A 9 -37.72 -63.14 118.14
CA PRO A 9 -38.89 -63.43 118.96
C PRO A 9 -38.61 -63.06 120.42
N LEU A 10 -39.64 -62.58 121.12
CA LEU A 10 -39.54 -62.28 122.55
C LEU A 10 -39.12 -63.52 123.34
N PRO A 11 -38.27 -63.38 124.38
CA PRO A 11 -37.93 -64.46 125.30
C PRO A 11 -39.18 -65.19 125.82
N GLU A 12 -39.09 -66.51 126.00
CA GLU A 12 -40.24 -67.35 126.34
C GLU A 12 -40.96 -66.92 127.62
N GLU A 13 -40.21 -66.33 128.56
CA GLU A 13 -40.68 -65.82 129.83
C GLU A 13 -41.71 -64.70 129.65
N ILE A 14 -41.51 -63.84 128.64
CA ILE A 14 -42.41 -62.71 128.36
C ILE A 14 -43.64 -63.17 127.58
N ARG A 15 -43.50 -64.21 126.74
CA ARG A 15 -44.61 -64.81 125.98
C ARG A 15 -45.60 -65.58 126.86
N LYS A 16 -45.18 -66.06 128.03
CA LYS A 16 -45.99 -66.85 128.97
C LYS A 16 -46.59 -66.02 130.12
N MET A 17 -46.27 -64.73 130.23
CA MET A 17 -46.85 -63.83 131.23
C MET A 17 -48.33 -63.54 130.97
N SER A 18 -49.10 -63.39 132.05
CA SER A 18 -50.52 -63.01 131.97
C SER A 18 -50.66 -61.55 131.51
N ARG A 19 -51.79 -61.20 130.87
CA ARG A 19 -51.97 -59.85 130.30
C ARG A 19 -51.79 -58.74 131.35
N ASP A 20 -52.16 -59.00 132.60
CA ASP A 20 -52.08 -58.06 133.72
C ASP A 20 -50.63 -57.77 134.18
N GLU A 21 -49.68 -58.65 133.86
CA GLU A 21 -48.26 -58.50 134.22
C GLU A 21 -47.47 -57.73 133.15
N THR A 22 -47.92 -57.76 131.91
CA THR A 22 -47.31 -57.00 130.79
C THR A 22 -47.83 -55.57 130.67
N VAL A 23 -48.83 -55.22 131.48
CA VAL A 23 -49.52 -53.93 131.52
C VAL A 23 -49.00 -53.09 132.68
N CYS A 24 -48.66 -51.83 132.41
CA CYS A 24 -48.20 -50.92 133.45
C CYS A 24 -49.33 -50.61 134.45
N LYS A 25 -49.13 -50.90 135.74
CA LYS A 25 -50.13 -50.69 136.81
C LYS A 25 -50.58 -49.25 137.01
N TYR A 26 -49.85 -48.26 136.50
CA TYR A 26 -50.18 -46.84 136.66
C TYR A 26 -50.89 -46.21 135.45
N CYS A 27 -50.67 -46.72 134.24
CA CYS A 27 -51.24 -46.14 133.01
C CYS A 27 -52.02 -47.13 132.14
N GLY A 28 -52.07 -48.42 132.49
CA GLY A 28 -52.90 -49.42 131.82
C GLY A 28 -52.44 -49.84 130.41
N VAL A 29 -51.30 -49.33 129.94
CA VAL A 29 -50.77 -49.65 128.60
C VAL A 29 -49.81 -50.85 128.68
N SER A 30 -49.95 -51.81 127.74
CA SER A 30 -49.01 -52.93 127.60
C SER A 30 -47.66 -52.43 127.06
N TYR A 31 -46.57 -52.79 127.75
CA TYR A 31 -45.21 -52.43 127.35
C TYR A 31 -44.83 -52.94 125.96
N LEU A 32 -45.44 -54.06 125.53
CA LEU A 32 -45.24 -54.65 124.20
C LEU A 32 -45.86 -53.77 123.10
N ILE A 33 -47.09 -53.30 123.33
CA ILE A 33 -47.80 -52.39 122.41
C ILE A 33 -47.03 -51.06 122.30
N LEU A 34 -46.53 -50.52 123.42
CA LEU A 34 -45.76 -49.28 123.44
C LEU A 34 -44.45 -49.39 122.62
N HIS A 35 -43.76 -50.53 122.66
CA HIS A 35 -42.55 -50.75 121.85
C HIS A 35 -42.88 -50.82 120.36
N GLU A 36 -43.93 -51.54 119.96
CA GLU A 36 -44.36 -51.63 118.56
C GLU A 36 -44.76 -50.27 118.00
N PHE A 37 -45.46 -49.44 118.79
CA PHE A 37 -45.78 -48.06 118.42
C PHE A 37 -44.53 -47.20 118.24
N LYS A 38 -43.52 -47.31 119.13
CA LYS A 38 -42.23 -46.59 118.96
C LYS A 38 -41.48 -47.04 117.70
N LEU A 39 -41.44 -48.34 117.42
CA LEU A 39 -40.83 -48.90 116.20
C LEU A 39 -41.54 -48.40 114.94
N LEU A 40 -42.86 -48.33 114.97
CA LEU A 40 -43.67 -47.76 113.90
C LEU A 40 -43.42 -46.26 113.74
N GLU A 41 -43.32 -45.50 114.83
CA GLU A 41 -43.01 -44.07 114.81
C GLU A 41 -41.63 -43.79 114.23
N GLU A 42 -40.60 -44.58 114.60
CA GLU A 42 -39.27 -44.49 114.01
C GLU A 42 -39.27 -44.85 112.52
N LYS A 43 -40.01 -45.90 112.13
CA LYS A 43 -40.19 -46.26 110.71
C LYS A 43 -40.89 -45.15 109.94
N VAL A 44 -41.94 -44.53 110.49
CA VAL A 44 -42.65 -43.40 109.88
C VAL A 44 -41.71 -42.21 109.74
N LYS A 45 -40.96 -41.82 110.77
CA LYS A 45 -39.95 -40.75 110.70
C LYS A 45 -38.86 -41.04 109.66
N ALA A 46 -38.42 -42.29 109.54
CA ALA A 46 -37.47 -42.71 108.51
C ALA A 46 -38.08 -42.64 107.11
N MET A 47 -39.35 -43.01 106.95
CA MET A 47 -40.09 -42.93 105.69
C MET A 47 -40.32 -41.47 105.28
N GLU A 48 -40.72 -40.59 106.20
CA GLU A 48 -40.90 -39.15 105.97
C GLU A 48 -39.60 -38.48 105.52
N LYS A 49 -38.46 -38.85 106.12
CA LYS A 49 -37.13 -38.36 105.67
C LYS A 49 -36.83 -38.80 104.24
N LYS A 50 -37.16 -40.06 103.88
CA LYS A 50 -37.00 -40.56 102.51
C LYS A 50 -37.92 -39.84 101.53
N VAL A 51 -39.19 -39.62 101.88
CA VAL A 51 -40.13 -38.87 101.04
C VAL A 51 -39.62 -37.46 100.76
N LYS A 52 -39.22 -36.71 101.78
CA LYS A 52 -38.63 -35.37 101.61
C LYS A 52 -37.38 -35.36 100.73
N PHE A 53 -36.54 -36.40 100.84
CA PHE A 53 -35.37 -36.55 99.98
C PHE A 53 -35.76 -36.79 98.51
N TYR A 54 -36.74 -37.66 98.25
CA TYR A 54 -37.22 -37.95 96.90
C TYR A 54 -37.94 -36.75 96.29
N GLU A 55 -38.76 -36.02 97.03
CA GLU A 55 -39.38 -34.77 96.59
C GLU A 55 -38.32 -33.76 96.12
N GLY A 56 -37.27 -33.55 96.92
CA GLY A 56 -36.15 -32.70 96.52
C GLY A 56 -35.36 -33.23 95.32
N SER A 57 -35.35 -34.54 95.10
CA SER A 57 -34.74 -35.15 93.91
C SER A 57 -35.55 -34.88 92.65
N VAL A 58 -36.86 -35.01 92.73
CA VAL A 58 -37.79 -34.72 91.62
C VAL A 58 -37.65 -33.26 91.19
N GLU A 59 -37.55 -32.31 92.13
CA GLU A 59 -37.39 -30.90 91.79
C GLU A 59 -36.04 -30.61 91.11
N ARG A 60 -34.95 -31.22 91.58
CA ARG A 60 -33.63 -31.10 90.92
C ARG A 60 -33.65 -31.66 89.51
N GLU A 61 -34.30 -32.80 89.32
CA GLU A 61 -34.41 -33.44 88.00
C GLU A 61 -35.25 -32.61 87.03
N LYS A 62 -36.34 -32.01 87.52
CA LYS A 62 -37.14 -31.07 86.74
C LYS A 62 -36.32 -29.86 86.28
N ILE A 63 -35.55 -29.24 87.18
CA ILE A 63 -34.67 -28.10 86.84
C ILE A 63 -33.60 -28.52 85.82
N LEU A 64 -33.02 -29.72 85.97
CA LEU A 64 -32.05 -30.25 85.01
C LEU A 64 -32.68 -30.48 83.64
N GLN A 65 -33.91 -31.00 83.59
CA GLN A 65 -34.62 -31.24 82.35
C GLN A 65 -34.95 -29.94 81.61
N GLU A 66 -35.37 -28.89 82.33
CA GLU A 66 -35.57 -27.54 81.76
C GLU A 66 -34.26 -26.97 81.20
N LYS A 67 -33.16 -27.06 81.95
CA LYS A 67 -31.82 -26.63 81.46
C LYS A 67 -31.38 -27.40 80.22
N LEU A 68 -31.64 -28.70 80.17
CA LEU A 68 -31.28 -29.54 79.04
C LEU A 68 -32.10 -29.18 77.80
N GLN A 69 -33.38 -28.84 77.97
CA GLN A 69 -34.22 -28.32 76.88
C GLN A 69 -33.72 -26.97 76.37
N CYS A 70 -33.39 -26.02 77.26
CA CYS A 70 -32.82 -24.74 76.84
C CYS A 70 -31.51 -24.93 76.07
N LEU A 71 -30.60 -25.76 76.58
CA LEU A 71 -29.34 -26.05 75.90
C LEU A 71 -29.53 -26.74 74.54
N SER A 72 -30.52 -27.63 74.41
CA SER A 72 -30.85 -28.28 73.14
C SER A 72 -31.34 -27.27 72.11
N GLN A 73 -32.20 -26.33 72.53
CA GLN A 73 -32.69 -25.27 71.64
C GLN A 73 -31.56 -24.31 71.22
N ASP A 74 -30.68 -23.93 72.14
CA ASP A 74 -29.52 -23.10 71.82
C ASP A 74 -28.58 -23.80 70.84
N PHE A 75 -28.38 -25.12 71.03
CA PHE A 75 -27.57 -25.93 70.12
C PHE A 75 -28.19 -25.99 68.72
N GLU A 76 -29.50 -26.25 68.61
CA GLU A 76 -30.23 -26.25 67.33
C GLU A 76 -30.18 -24.89 66.62
N GLN A 77 -30.29 -23.79 67.35
CA GLN A 77 -30.15 -22.45 66.77
C GLN A 77 -28.71 -22.20 66.29
N CYS A 78 -27.72 -22.64 67.05
CA CYS A 78 -26.31 -22.48 66.70
C CYS A 78 -25.94 -23.33 65.46
N THR A 79 -26.44 -24.56 65.37
CA THR A 79 -26.23 -25.42 64.18
C THR A 79 -26.89 -24.80 62.96
N ALA A 80 -28.16 -24.39 63.03
CA ALA A 80 -28.85 -23.73 61.91
C ALA A 80 -28.13 -22.45 61.46
N ALA A 81 -27.65 -21.63 62.40
CA ALA A 81 -26.87 -20.44 62.09
C ALA A 81 -25.51 -20.78 61.44
N SER A 82 -24.86 -21.86 61.88
CA SER A 82 -23.60 -22.33 61.28
C SER A 82 -23.82 -22.83 59.85
N GLU A 83 -24.88 -23.60 59.60
CA GLU A 83 -25.24 -24.12 58.28
C GLU A 83 -25.53 -22.97 57.31
N SER A 84 -26.34 -22.00 57.73
CA SER A 84 -26.62 -20.80 56.92
C SER A 84 -25.35 -20.02 56.57
N LYS A 85 -24.41 -19.87 57.52
CA LYS A 85 -23.11 -19.22 57.27
C LYS A 85 -22.26 -20.03 56.29
N THR A 86 -22.23 -21.36 56.41
CA THR A 86 -21.48 -22.21 55.48
C THR A 86 -22.03 -22.15 54.06
N GLU A 87 -23.35 -22.07 53.89
CA GLU A 87 -23.96 -21.97 52.57
C GLU A 87 -23.62 -20.63 51.90
N ARG A 88 -23.76 -19.52 52.63
CA ARG A 88 -23.33 -18.19 52.16
C ARG A 88 -21.85 -18.16 51.81
N MET A 89 -21.01 -18.86 52.58
CA MET A 89 -19.59 -18.94 52.30
C MET A 89 -19.31 -19.68 50.97
N LYS A 90 -20.03 -20.78 50.68
CA LYS A 90 -19.91 -21.47 49.39
C LYS A 90 -20.32 -20.58 48.22
N GLU A 91 -21.44 -19.87 48.36
CA GLU A 91 -21.91 -18.92 47.33
C GLU A 91 -20.84 -17.86 47.05
N LEU A 92 -20.29 -17.24 48.10
CA LEU A 92 -19.23 -16.23 47.97
C LEU A 92 -17.94 -16.79 47.34
N VAL A 93 -17.57 -18.04 47.67
CA VAL A 93 -16.41 -18.71 47.05
C VAL A 93 -16.63 -18.89 45.55
N THR A 94 -17.81 -19.39 45.14
CA THR A 94 -18.11 -19.55 43.71
C THR A 94 -18.17 -18.21 42.97
N GLU A 95 -18.67 -17.14 43.61
CA GLU A 95 -18.62 -15.80 43.03
C GLU A 95 -17.18 -15.32 42.88
N LEU A 96 -16.34 -15.53 43.89
CA LEU A 96 -14.92 -15.14 43.86
C LEU A 96 -14.17 -15.85 42.72
N GLU A 97 -14.37 -17.16 42.57
CA GLU A 97 -13.78 -17.96 41.47
C GLU A 97 -14.23 -17.42 40.10
N ASN A 98 -15.52 -17.10 39.96
CA ASN A 98 -16.04 -16.50 38.73
C ASN A 98 -15.40 -15.13 38.46
N LYS A 99 -15.23 -14.27 39.47
CA LYS A 99 -14.55 -12.98 39.30
C LYS A 99 -13.07 -13.16 38.95
N GLU A 100 -12.40 -14.13 39.54
CA GLU A 100 -11.00 -14.46 39.25
C GLU A 100 -10.81 -14.89 37.79
N THR A 101 -11.67 -15.78 37.28
CA THR A 101 -11.60 -16.20 35.87
C THR A 101 -11.83 -15.03 34.90
N ILE A 102 -12.74 -14.11 35.22
CA ILE A 102 -12.97 -12.89 34.43
C ILE A 102 -11.72 -12.02 34.41
N VAL A 103 -11.08 -11.79 35.57
CA VAL A 103 -9.84 -11.00 35.67
C VAL A 103 -8.71 -11.63 34.86
N VAL A 104 -8.54 -12.96 34.92
CA VAL A 104 -7.54 -13.67 34.13
C VAL A 104 -7.81 -13.51 32.62
N ASN A 105 -9.07 -13.61 32.19
CA ASN A 105 -9.45 -13.43 30.80
C ASN A 105 -9.22 -12.00 30.31
N LEU A 106 -9.63 -10.99 31.08
CA LEU A 106 -9.39 -9.57 30.78
C LEU A 106 -7.89 -9.27 30.68
N ASN A 107 -7.07 -9.82 31.58
CA ASN A 107 -5.61 -9.69 31.51
C ASN A 107 -5.03 -10.33 30.23
N LYS A 108 -5.59 -11.45 29.77
CA LYS A 108 -5.18 -12.06 28.50
C LYS A 108 -5.51 -11.17 27.30
N GLN A 109 -6.70 -10.56 27.28
CA GLN A 109 -7.10 -9.61 26.24
C GLN A 109 -6.25 -8.33 26.27
N LEU A 110 -5.95 -7.81 27.46
CA LEU A 110 -5.08 -6.63 27.58
C LEU A 110 -3.69 -6.90 26.99
N ARG A 111 -3.14 -8.10 27.21
CA ARG A 111 -1.86 -8.52 26.61
C ARG A 111 -1.94 -8.65 25.08
N SER A 112 -3.04 -9.14 24.52
CA SER A 112 -3.18 -9.19 23.05
C SER A 112 -3.27 -7.79 22.45
N PHE A 113 -4.08 -6.90 23.03
CA PHE A 113 -4.18 -5.52 22.57
C PHE A 113 -2.85 -4.77 22.68
N HIS A 114 -2.05 -5.01 23.72
CA HIS A 114 -0.72 -4.43 23.83
C HIS A 114 0.19 -4.86 22.67
N LYS A 115 0.17 -6.14 22.29
CA LYS A 115 0.95 -6.65 21.14
C LYS A 115 0.49 -6.03 19.83
N GLU A 116 -0.81 -5.95 19.59
CA GLU A 116 -1.37 -5.32 18.38
C GLU A 116 -0.98 -3.84 18.29
N LYS A 117 -1.10 -3.10 19.40
CA LYS A 117 -0.65 -1.70 19.48
C LYS A 117 0.83 -1.56 19.12
N GLU A 118 1.68 -2.45 19.61
CA GLU A 118 3.12 -2.42 19.31
C GLU A 118 3.41 -2.71 17.83
N ILE A 119 2.70 -3.66 17.22
CA ILE A 119 2.81 -3.96 15.78
C ILE A 119 2.41 -2.74 14.95
N ILE A 120 1.26 -2.14 15.24
CA ILE A 120 0.75 -0.95 14.52
C ILE A 120 1.73 0.22 14.70
N TRP A 121 2.26 0.41 15.91
CA TRP A 121 3.25 1.45 16.18
C TRP A 121 4.53 1.26 15.35
N ARG A 122 5.06 0.03 15.27
CA ARG A 122 6.22 -0.29 14.44
C ARG A 122 5.95 -0.03 12.95
N GLN A 123 4.77 -0.40 12.46
CA GLN A 123 4.37 -0.14 11.08
C GLN A 123 4.28 1.37 10.79
N SER A 124 3.66 2.13 11.69
CA SER A 124 3.56 3.59 11.57
C SER A 124 4.94 4.26 11.51
N GLN A 125 5.89 3.82 12.34
CA GLN A 125 7.27 4.28 12.30
C GLN A 125 7.97 4.00 10.96
N LEU A 126 7.74 2.83 10.35
CA LEU A 126 8.26 2.53 9.02
C LEU A 126 7.66 3.44 7.95
N PHE A 127 6.34 3.64 7.96
CA PHE A 127 5.67 4.54 7.02
C PHE A 127 6.18 5.98 7.15
N GLN A 128 6.40 6.46 8.38
CA GLN A 128 6.95 7.79 8.61
C GLN A 128 8.35 7.94 8.00
N LYS A 129 9.23 6.96 8.17
CA LYS A 129 10.57 6.96 7.56
C LYS A 129 10.49 6.99 6.03
N THR A 130 9.64 6.15 5.43
CA THR A 130 9.43 6.11 3.98
C THR A 130 8.88 7.44 3.45
N LEU A 131 7.95 8.07 4.18
CA LEU A 131 7.38 9.35 3.79
C LEU A 131 8.45 10.46 3.79
N GLU A 132 9.32 10.51 4.79
CA GLU A 132 10.43 11.47 4.82
C GLU A 132 11.43 11.24 3.68
N GLN A 133 11.71 9.98 3.32
CA GLN A 133 12.53 9.66 2.14
C GLN A 133 11.87 10.18 0.85
N HIS A 134 10.58 9.91 0.65
CA HIS A 134 9.86 10.42 -0.52
C HIS A 134 9.84 11.95 -0.57
N LYS A 135 9.61 12.62 0.56
CA LYS A 135 9.67 14.08 0.67
C LYS A 135 11.04 14.63 0.27
N PHE A 136 12.12 13.97 0.70
CA PHE A 136 13.48 14.34 0.31
C PHE A 136 13.72 14.17 -1.20
N ILE A 137 13.33 13.02 -1.77
CA ILE A 137 13.46 12.75 -3.21
C ILE A 137 12.68 13.79 -4.02
N LEU A 138 11.44 14.05 -3.62
CA LEU A 138 10.56 15.02 -4.26
C LEU A 138 11.19 16.43 -4.23
N LYS A 139 11.74 16.86 -3.09
CA LYS A 139 12.45 18.13 -2.97
C LYS A 139 13.63 18.23 -3.94
N LYS A 140 14.41 17.14 -4.07
CA LYS A 140 15.52 17.07 -5.03
C LYS A 140 15.01 17.15 -6.47
N ALA A 141 13.96 16.41 -6.83
CA ALA A 141 13.36 16.50 -8.16
C ALA A 141 12.86 17.91 -8.48
N PHE A 142 12.17 18.56 -7.55
CA PHE A 142 11.71 19.94 -7.70
C PHE A 142 12.86 20.94 -7.89
N SER A 143 14.02 20.72 -7.25
CA SER A 143 15.20 21.55 -7.47
C SER A 143 15.82 21.41 -8.87
N LEU A 144 15.58 20.28 -9.57
CA LEU A 144 16.09 20.04 -10.93
C LEU A 144 15.18 20.61 -12.03
N LEU A 145 13.89 20.78 -11.75
CA LEU A 145 12.92 21.30 -12.74
C LEU A 145 13.29 22.67 -13.32
N PRO A 146 13.75 23.67 -12.53
CA PRO A 146 14.18 24.95 -13.08
C PRO A 146 15.36 24.82 -14.05
N TYR A 147 16.30 23.90 -13.78
CA TYR A 147 17.44 23.65 -14.65
C TYR A 147 16.98 23.08 -16.00
N ILE A 148 16.17 22.02 -15.98
CA ILE A 148 15.61 21.41 -17.20
C ILE A 148 14.81 22.45 -18.00
N ARG A 149 14.01 23.27 -17.31
CA ARG A 149 13.25 24.35 -17.95
C ARG A 149 14.17 25.41 -18.58
N GLY A 150 15.27 25.75 -17.93
CA GLY A 150 16.30 26.65 -18.46
C GLY A 150 16.90 26.12 -19.76
N GLU A 151 17.35 24.86 -19.75
CA GLU A 151 17.91 24.19 -20.93
C GLU A 151 16.91 24.14 -22.10
N LEU A 152 15.66 23.77 -21.83
CA LEU A 152 14.60 23.77 -22.85
C LEU A 152 14.36 25.16 -23.46
N ASN A 153 14.42 26.22 -22.65
CA ASN A 153 14.31 27.58 -23.14
C ASN A 153 15.53 27.97 -23.99
N ASN A 154 16.74 27.57 -23.60
CA ASN A 154 17.95 27.82 -24.38
C ASN A 154 17.87 27.15 -25.76
N PHE A 155 17.52 25.86 -25.82
CA PHE A 155 17.31 25.15 -27.09
C PHE A 155 16.23 25.80 -27.94
N LYS A 156 15.13 26.24 -27.33
CA LYS A 156 14.06 26.96 -28.01
C LYS A 156 14.60 28.23 -28.67
N GLU A 157 15.33 29.07 -27.94
CA GLU A 157 15.90 30.32 -28.46
C GLU A 157 16.92 30.05 -29.58
N GLU A 158 17.76 29.02 -29.46
CA GLU A 158 18.68 28.61 -30.52
C GLU A 158 17.95 28.22 -31.81
N ILE A 159 16.93 27.36 -31.71
CA ILE A 159 16.11 26.95 -32.86
C ILE A 159 15.44 28.16 -33.51
N PHE A 160 14.86 29.07 -32.72
CA PHE A 160 14.29 30.31 -33.26
C PHE A 160 15.35 31.18 -33.93
N GLY A 161 16.56 31.25 -33.39
CA GLY A 161 17.71 31.92 -34.00
C GLY A 161 18.06 31.32 -35.37
N PHE A 162 18.14 29.99 -35.46
CA PHE A 162 18.40 29.29 -36.73
C PHE A 162 17.29 29.51 -37.75
N LEU A 163 16.02 29.42 -37.33
CA LEU A 163 14.88 29.67 -38.22
C LEU A 163 14.90 31.09 -38.78
N LYS A 164 15.20 32.10 -37.96
CA LYS A 164 15.35 33.50 -38.42
C LYS A 164 16.48 33.63 -39.44
N LYS A 165 17.66 33.04 -39.17
CA LYS A 165 18.80 33.03 -40.11
C LYS A 165 18.43 32.35 -41.44
N TRP A 166 17.76 31.21 -41.38
CA TRP A 166 17.29 30.47 -42.55
C TRP A 166 16.31 31.28 -43.40
N ILE A 167 15.31 31.92 -42.77
CA ILE A 167 14.35 32.77 -43.48
C ILE A 167 15.06 33.93 -44.19
N SER A 168 16.01 34.57 -43.52
CA SER A 168 16.83 35.64 -44.11
C SER A 168 17.63 35.14 -45.32
N LEU A 169 18.36 34.02 -45.16
CA LEU A 169 19.16 33.42 -46.24
C LEU A 169 18.31 33.02 -47.44
N LYS A 170 17.16 32.37 -47.19
CA LYS A 170 16.20 32.00 -48.24
C LYS A 170 15.74 33.24 -49.02
N GLY A 171 15.44 34.34 -48.31
CA GLY A 171 15.08 35.62 -48.93
C GLY A 171 16.19 36.18 -49.81
N GLN A 172 17.44 36.17 -49.33
CA GLN A 172 18.61 36.62 -50.08
C GLN A 172 18.85 35.78 -51.34
N ILE A 173 18.80 34.44 -51.22
CA ILE A 173 18.94 33.54 -52.36
C ILE A 173 17.85 33.81 -53.41
N PHE A 174 16.61 34.02 -52.98
CA PHE A 174 15.51 34.31 -53.91
C PHE A 174 15.73 35.62 -54.67
N LEU A 175 16.21 36.67 -53.98
CA LEU A 175 16.57 37.94 -54.61
C LEU A 175 17.72 37.79 -55.61
N GLN A 176 18.78 37.04 -55.23
CA GLN A 176 19.91 36.74 -56.09
C GLN A 176 19.47 35.98 -57.34
N LEU A 177 18.66 34.94 -57.20
CA LEU A 177 18.10 34.18 -58.32
C LEU A 177 17.27 35.07 -59.24
N LYS A 178 16.44 35.94 -58.69
CA LYS A 178 15.65 36.91 -59.48
C LYS A 178 16.56 37.85 -60.27
N ASN A 179 17.62 38.36 -59.66
CA ASN A 179 18.58 39.26 -60.31
C ASN A 179 19.35 38.54 -61.42
N ILE A 180 19.88 37.34 -61.15
CA ILE A 180 20.57 36.51 -62.15
C ILE A 180 19.65 36.22 -63.33
N ASN A 181 18.38 35.89 -63.07
CA ASN A 181 17.42 35.64 -64.14
C ASN A 181 17.16 36.88 -65.00
N ILE A 182 17.03 38.06 -64.38
CA ILE A 182 16.86 39.33 -65.12
C ILE A 182 18.11 39.63 -65.97
N ILE A 183 19.30 39.50 -65.39
CA ILE A 183 20.57 39.76 -66.10
C ILE A 183 20.73 38.77 -67.26
N GLY A 184 20.51 37.48 -67.01
CA GLY A 184 20.61 36.44 -68.04
C GLY A 184 19.60 36.64 -69.17
N LEU A 185 18.37 37.04 -68.87
CA LEU A 185 17.37 37.39 -69.91
C LEU A 185 17.81 38.58 -70.76
N ALA A 186 18.38 39.62 -70.14
CA ALA A 186 18.91 40.77 -70.86
C ALA A 186 20.09 40.40 -71.76
N GLU A 187 21.02 39.57 -71.26
CA GLU A 187 22.19 39.09 -72.01
C GLU A 187 21.77 38.20 -73.18
N VAL A 188 20.85 37.25 -72.98
CA VAL A 188 20.28 36.42 -74.06
C VAL A 188 19.61 37.29 -75.12
N SER A 189 18.87 38.32 -74.70
CA SER A 189 18.22 39.25 -75.64
C SER A 189 19.26 40.02 -76.47
N SER A 190 20.33 40.50 -75.84
CA SER A 190 21.44 41.18 -76.52
C SER A 190 22.17 40.26 -77.49
N LEU A 191 22.50 39.04 -77.07
CA LEU A 191 23.19 38.06 -77.92
C LEU A 191 22.33 37.67 -79.12
N ASN A 192 21.02 37.49 -78.94
CA ASN A 192 20.09 37.23 -80.03
C ASN A 192 20.05 38.40 -81.03
N GLN A 193 20.07 39.64 -80.55
CA GLN A 193 20.13 40.80 -81.42
C GLN A 193 21.42 40.81 -82.25
N SER A 194 22.57 40.64 -81.63
CA SER A 194 23.86 40.58 -82.34
C SER A 194 23.94 39.40 -83.31
N LEU A 195 23.35 38.26 -82.96
CA LEU A 195 23.24 37.10 -83.87
C LEU A 195 22.41 37.45 -85.10
N CYS A 196 21.27 38.12 -84.94
CA CYS A 196 20.46 38.58 -86.07
C CYS A 196 21.21 39.57 -86.96
N GLU A 197 21.99 40.48 -86.38
CA GLU A 197 22.83 41.43 -87.13
C GLU A 197 23.90 40.68 -87.95
N CYS A 198 24.67 39.79 -87.31
CA CYS A 198 25.68 38.97 -87.97
C CYS A 198 25.07 38.05 -89.05
N GLN A 199 23.88 37.49 -88.82
CA GLN A 199 23.16 36.70 -89.83
C GLN A 199 22.79 37.54 -91.06
N ARG A 200 22.34 38.78 -90.89
CA ARG A 200 22.04 39.68 -92.02
C ARG A 200 23.31 40.01 -92.80
N GLU A 201 24.39 40.35 -92.11
CA GLU A 201 25.69 40.60 -92.75
C GLU A 201 26.18 39.39 -93.53
N ASN A 202 26.04 38.18 -92.96
CA ASN A 202 26.41 36.94 -93.62
C ASN A 202 25.62 36.72 -94.92
N ILE A 203 24.30 37.00 -94.93
CA ILE A 203 23.47 36.91 -96.14
C ILE A 203 23.97 37.89 -97.21
N ILE A 204 24.23 39.15 -96.84
CA ILE A 204 24.74 40.17 -97.78
C ILE A 204 26.09 39.72 -98.36
N LEU A 205 27.02 39.25 -97.51
CA LEU A 205 28.31 38.75 -97.97
C LEU A 205 28.18 37.52 -98.86
N GLN A 206 27.23 36.61 -98.59
CA GLN A 206 26.94 35.47 -99.46
C GLN A 206 26.45 35.94 -100.84
N GLU A 207 25.54 36.91 -100.89
CA GLU A 207 25.05 37.51 -102.15
C GLU A 207 26.19 38.20 -102.93
N GLU A 208 27.06 38.93 -102.24
CA GLU A 208 28.24 39.57 -102.86
C GLU A 208 29.23 38.53 -103.41
N VAL A 209 29.51 37.47 -102.66
CA VAL A 209 30.40 36.38 -103.09
C VAL A 209 29.84 35.69 -104.33
N GLU A 210 28.54 35.37 -104.36
CA GLU A 210 27.90 34.76 -105.52
C GLU A 210 27.94 35.70 -106.74
N HIS A 211 27.69 37.00 -106.56
CA HIS A 211 27.82 37.99 -107.63
C HIS A 211 29.26 38.13 -108.15
N LEU A 212 30.26 38.14 -107.27
CA LEU A 212 31.68 38.15 -107.65
C LEU A 212 32.07 36.87 -108.38
N ARG A 213 31.53 35.72 -107.98
CA ARG A 213 31.73 34.43 -108.63
C ARG A 213 31.19 34.44 -110.07
N LEU A 214 29.98 34.95 -110.27
CA LEU A 214 29.41 35.14 -111.63
C LEU A 214 30.29 36.05 -112.50
N LYS A 215 30.79 37.17 -111.94
CA LYS A 215 31.71 38.06 -112.66
C LYS A 215 33.02 37.37 -113.03
N LEU A 216 33.59 36.59 -112.11
CA LEU A 216 34.80 35.81 -112.37
C LEU A 216 34.57 34.80 -113.50
N ASP A 217 33.44 34.10 -113.51
CA ASP A 217 33.09 33.14 -114.55
C ASP A 217 32.93 33.80 -115.93
N VAL A 218 32.30 34.99 -115.99
CA VAL A 218 32.21 35.80 -117.22
C VAL A 218 33.59 36.22 -117.70
N ALA A 219 34.42 36.80 -116.82
CA ALA A 219 35.78 37.22 -117.16
C ALA A 219 36.66 36.03 -117.62
N ALA A 220 36.49 34.85 -117.01
CA ALA A 220 37.19 33.64 -117.42
C ALA A 220 36.73 33.15 -118.81
N LEU A 221 35.44 33.31 -119.13
CA LEU A 221 34.89 33.00 -120.46
C LEU A 221 35.44 33.97 -121.52
N GLU A 222 35.46 35.27 -121.21
CA GLU A 222 36.05 36.32 -122.06
C GLU A 222 37.54 36.07 -122.28
N ALA A 223 38.30 35.72 -121.23
CA ALA A 223 39.72 35.39 -121.34
C ALA A 223 39.96 34.17 -122.25
N LYS A 224 39.13 33.12 -122.14
CA LYS A 224 39.18 31.97 -123.07
C LYS A 224 38.88 32.40 -124.51
N GLN A 225 37.92 33.31 -124.71
CA GLN A 225 37.54 33.81 -126.03
C GLN A 225 38.64 34.66 -126.66
N LEU A 226 39.30 35.52 -125.87
CA LEU A 226 40.48 36.30 -126.26
C LEU A 226 41.69 35.40 -126.55
N GLN A 227 41.89 34.34 -125.77
CA GLN A 227 42.95 33.37 -126.06
C GLN A 227 42.69 32.64 -127.39
N ALA A 228 41.43 32.32 -127.70
CA ALA A 228 41.02 31.75 -128.98
C ALA A 228 41.13 32.75 -130.15
N SER A 229 40.99 34.06 -129.91
CA SER A 229 41.25 35.09 -130.93
C SER A 229 42.76 35.28 -131.16
N LEU A 230 43.57 35.30 -130.09
CA LEU A 230 45.03 35.34 -130.19
C LEU A 230 45.62 34.15 -130.96
N LEU A 231 45.07 32.94 -130.75
CA LEU A 231 45.44 31.76 -131.54
C LEU A 231 45.11 31.96 -133.03
N ARG A 232 43.90 32.48 -133.33
CA ARG A 232 43.50 32.81 -134.71
C ARG A 232 44.37 33.90 -135.33
N ASP A 233 44.72 34.93 -134.58
CA ASP A 233 45.61 36.01 -135.03
C ASP A 233 47.02 35.50 -135.27
N ASN A 234 47.56 34.61 -134.43
CA ASN A 234 48.83 33.94 -134.69
C ASN A 234 48.78 33.07 -135.95
N GLU A 235 47.65 32.40 -136.21
CA GLU A 235 47.42 31.64 -137.46
C GLU A 235 47.43 32.57 -138.69
N LEU A 236 46.79 33.73 -138.60
CA LEU A 236 46.80 34.77 -139.64
C LEU A 236 48.19 35.39 -139.81
N GLN A 237 48.92 35.64 -138.73
CA GLN A 237 50.31 36.13 -138.74
C GLN A 237 51.24 35.11 -139.42
N ASN A 238 51.06 33.81 -139.15
CA ASN A 238 51.78 32.74 -139.83
C ASN A 238 51.45 32.70 -141.34
N ARG A 239 50.18 32.87 -141.72
CA ARG A 239 49.78 33.01 -143.14
C ARG A 239 50.41 34.26 -143.79
N CYS A 240 50.48 35.39 -143.10
CA CYS A 240 51.17 36.59 -143.58
C CYS A 240 52.67 36.35 -143.75
N ASN A 241 53.33 35.66 -142.81
CA ASN A 241 54.74 35.29 -142.92
C ASN A 241 55.01 34.31 -144.08
N GLU A 242 54.11 33.37 -144.36
CA GLU A 242 54.19 32.51 -145.55
C GLU A 242 54.05 33.30 -146.86
N LEU A 243 53.14 34.27 -146.91
CA LEU A 243 52.98 35.17 -148.05
C LEU A 243 54.22 36.06 -148.24
N GLN A 244 54.89 36.46 -147.14
CA GLN A 244 56.13 37.23 -147.13
C GLN A 244 57.34 36.39 -147.62
N LYS A 245 57.40 35.10 -147.28
CA LYS A 245 58.37 34.14 -147.86
C LYS A 245 58.13 33.91 -149.36
N LYS A 246 56.86 33.85 -149.81
CA LYS A 246 56.52 33.77 -151.24
C LYS A 246 56.90 35.04 -152.03
N THR A 247 56.97 36.21 -151.39
CA THR A 247 57.45 37.46 -152.00
C THR A 247 58.98 37.58 -151.98
N GLN A 248 59.66 37.08 -150.96
CA GLN A 248 61.13 37.01 -150.93
C GLN A 248 61.70 35.95 -151.90
N GLY A 249 60.97 34.87 -152.19
CA GLY A 249 61.32 33.92 -153.25
C GLY A 249 61.28 34.49 -154.67
N LYS A 250 60.48 35.54 -154.91
CA LYS A 250 60.39 36.22 -156.23
C LYS A 250 61.39 37.37 -156.40
N ARG A 251 62.10 37.79 -155.34
CA ARG A 251 63.10 38.89 -155.39
C ARG A 251 64.56 38.43 -155.53
N ARG A 252 64.86 37.12 -155.50
CA ARG A 252 66.22 36.57 -155.71
C ARG A 252 66.47 36.02 -157.13
N MET A 253 65.59 36.31 -158.09
CA MET A 253 65.74 35.89 -159.51
C MET A 253 66.14 37.06 -160.45
N LEU A 254 66.67 38.15 -159.88
CA LEU A 254 67.21 39.32 -160.58
C LEU A 254 68.41 39.86 -159.77
N ILE A 255 69.52 39.12 -159.80
CA ILE A 255 70.94 39.53 -159.83
C ILE A 255 71.74 38.22 -159.68
N PHE A 256 72.30 37.81 -160.82
CA PHE A 256 72.98 36.56 -161.20
C PHE A 256 72.10 35.35 -161.50
#